data_AF-A0A2M7INV8-F1
#
_entry.id   AF-A0A2M7INV8-F1
#
_cell.length_a   1.000
_cell.length_b   1.000
_cell.length_c   1.000
_cell.angle_alpha   90.00
_cell.angle_beta   90.00
_cell.angle_gamma   90.00
#
_symmetry.space_group_name_H-M   'P 1'
#
loop_
_entity.id
_entity.type
_entity.pdbx_description
1 polymer ?
#
loop_
_entity_poly.entity_id
_entity_poly.type
_entity_poly.pdbx_seq_one_letter_code
_entity_poly.pdbx_strand_id
1 'polypeptide(L)'
;MKFESGNINRHVPASSENIHIGNSDEDISTAQTSGTEESNYFDEGKICEYTNTKERVRQEITEIDATISKIFGNSDADLENITHDSITQILQRRESLTEQSVGIAANYPGDWTQLLQSRMLDEKTKRKFIEQRKLAMPAMREGTPRVLDKPNSFASHYEDQIANYEDTVNKVFSVTNIASAAEHGKRPHHLGMGNINEPGTVFSDAELKTGAKLSIRQKNIIEAHEKGHGLRDFTSPQDIAEIRSVIDQEALRDLQQAQESSQNTDARFPINYVQAPEEIIERMAQLKSYFGMSADEEFTARHLEYAREHYIKDTGLNNGISTFFNCVTDKTKGTFLTIMNKYPI
;
A
#
# COMPACT_ATOMS: atom_id res chain seq x y z
N MET A 1 -30.60 -11.93 58.83
CA MET A 1 -30.55 -10.53 58.36
C MET A 1 -31.87 -10.20 57.70
N LYS A 2 -32.66 -9.34 58.33
CA LYS A 2 -33.86 -8.71 57.76
C LYS A 2 -33.40 -7.44 57.05
N PHE A 3 -33.89 -7.16 55.85
CA PHE A 3 -33.91 -5.81 55.31
C PHE A 3 -35.30 -5.50 54.79
N GLU A 4 -35.79 -4.38 55.30
CA GLU A 4 -37.15 -3.87 55.22
C GLU A 4 -37.39 -3.14 53.88
N SER A 5 -38.63 -3.26 53.42
CA SER A 5 -39.25 -2.47 52.37
C SER A 5 -39.54 -1.03 52.83
N GLY A 6 -39.31 -0.04 51.96
CA GLY A 6 -39.63 1.37 52.22
C GLY A 6 -40.01 2.18 50.97
N ASN A 7 -41.32 2.31 50.76
CA ASN A 7 -42.13 3.25 49.98
C ASN A 7 -41.53 4.39 49.11
N ILE A 8 -41.93 4.31 47.84
CA ILE A 8 -42.66 5.28 46.98
C ILE A 8 -43.11 6.59 47.65
N ASN A 9 -42.79 7.74 47.03
CA ASN A 9 -43.75 8.85 46.94
C ASN A 9 -43.60 9.66 45.64
N ARG A 10 -44.73 9.78 44.91
CA ARG A 10 -44.91 10.59 43.70
C ARG A 10 -45.28 12.01 44.09
N HIS A 11 -44.77 13.02 43.39
CA HIS A 11 -45.54 14.23 43.12
C HIS A 11 -45.16 14.90 41.81
N VAL A 12 -46.19 15.10 40.99
CA VAL A 12 -46.27 15.95 39.79
C VAL A 12 -47.11 17.17 40.21
N PRO A 13 -46.88 18.34 39.63
CA PRO A 13 -48.02 19.00 38.99
C PRO A 13 -47.70 19.46 37.56
N ALA A 14 -48.78 19.53 36.80
CA ALA A 14 -48.87 19.89 35.39
C ALA A 14 -48.98 21.40 35.17
N SER A 15 -48.59 21.83 33.96
CA SER A 15 -49.33 22.76 33.08
C SER A 15 -48.40 23.08 31.89
N SER A 16 -48.65 22.60 30.67
CA SER A 16 -49.47 23.24 29.62
C SER A 16 -49.06 24.72 29.42
N GLU A 17 -48.50 25.16 28.29
CA GLU A 17 -49.14 25.23 26.98
C GLU A 17 -48.17 25.76 25.89
N ASN A 18 -48.46 25.36 24.64
CA ASN A 18 -48.33 26.12 23.38
C ASN A 18 -46.97 26.32 22.67
N ILE A 19 -46.70 25.39 21.75
CA ILE A 19 -46.57 25.58 20.28
C ILE A 19 -46.03 26.95 19.81
N HIS A 20 -44.80 26.92 19.27
CA HIS A 20 -44.43 27.73 18.11
C HIS A 20 -43.55 26.90 17.17
N ILE A 21 -44.14 26.47 16.04
CA ILE A 21 -43.44 25.88 14.92
C ILE A 21 -42.84 27.05 14.13
N GLY A 22 -41.56 27.33 14.37
CA GLY A 22 -40.75 28.21 13.54
C GLY A 22 -40.02 27.37 12.51
N ASN A 23 -40.49 27.40 11.26
CA ASN A 23 -39.69 26.99 10.11
C ASN A 23 -38.56 28.02 9.96
N SER A 24 -37.34 27.65 10.34
CA SER A 24 -36.13 28.31 9.86
C SER A 24 -35.48 27.36 8.88
N ASP A 25 -35.74 27.62 7.60
CA ASP A 25 -34.88 27.20 6.50
C ASP A 25 -33.49 27.80 6.77
N GLU A 26 -32.65 27.04 7.48
CA GLU A 26 -31.23 27.34 7.55
C GLU A 26 -30.56 26.74 6.32
N ASP A 27 -30.14 27.68 5.47
CA ASP A 27 -29.27 27.52 4.31
C ASP A 27 -28.23 26.42 4.50
N ILE A 28 -28.50 25.27 3.88
CA ILE A 28 -27.46 24.32 3.51
C ILE A 28 -26.64 25.00 2.43
N SER A 29 -25.61 25.72 2.87
CA SER A 29 -24.49 26.17 2.05
C SER A 29 -23.84 24.93 1.42
N THR A 30 -24.33 24.55 0.24
CA THR A 30 -23.57 23.76 -0.71
C THR A 30 -22.35 24.59 -1.08
N ALA A 31 -21.20 24.23 -0.51
CA ALA A 31 -19.90 24.65 -1.02
C ALA A 31 -19.76 24.11 -2.45
N GLN A 32 -20.29 24.85 -3.42
CA GLN A 32 -19.83 24.79 -4.80
C GLN A 32 -18.39 25.31 -4.77
N THR A 33 -17.44 24.39 -4.64
CA THR A 33 -16.06 24.67 -4.95
C THR A 33 -15.99 25.04 -6.43
N SER A 34 -15.61 26.28 -6.66
CA SER A 34 -15.31 26.84 -7.97
C SER A 34 -14.20 26.01 -8.63
N GLY A 35 -14.61 25.05 -9.45
CA GLY A 35 -13.72 24.32 -10.32
C GLY A 35 -13.28 25.22 -11.45
N THR A 36 -12.03 25.67 -11.43
CA THR A 36 -11.23 26.07 -12.61
C THR A 36 -9.78 26.29 -12.17
N GLU A 37 -9.05 25.23 -11.77
CA GLU A 37 -7.56 25.20 -11.79
C GLU A 37 -6.92 23.84 -11.41
N GLU A 38 -7.68 22.83 -10.97
CA GLU A 38 -7.11 21.53 -10.53
C GLU A 38 -7.02 20.43 -11.61
N SER A 39 -7.39 20.69 -12.88
CA SER A 39 -7.41 19.64 -13.93
C SER A 39 -6.09 19.54 -14.71
N ASN A 40 -5.03 19.06 -14.04
CA ASN A 40 -4.03 18.11 -14.56
C ASN A 40 -2.85 18.08 -13.58
N TYR A 41 -3.10 17.52 -12.40
CA TYR A 41 -2.06 17.33 -11.39
C TYR A 41 -0.91 16.45 -11.88
N PHE A 42 -1.22 15.52 -12.78
CA PHE A 42 -0.27 14.66 -13.43
C PHE A 42 0.00 15.19 -14.83
N ASP A 43 1.26 15.51 -15.07
CA ASP A 43 1.74 15.99 -16.36
C ASP A 43 1.67 14.83 -17.38
N GLU A 44 0.64 14.84 -18.21
CA GLU A 44 0.43 13.84 -19.27
C GLU A 44 1.65 13.71 -20.18
N GLY A 45 2.39 14.80 -20.40
CA GLY A 45 3.64 14.80 -21.14
C GLY A 45 4.70 13.95 -20.45
N LYS A 46 4.88 14.11 -19.14
CA LYS A 46 5.80 13.28 -18.34
C LYS A 46 5.37 11.82 -18.27
N ILE A 47 4.07 11.54 -18.16
CA ILE A 47 3.57 10.15 -18.17
C ILE A 47 3.84 9.49 -19.53
N CYS A 48 3.59 10.21 -20.62
CA CYS A 48 3.86 9.73 -21.97
C CYS A 48 5.36 9.49 -22.20
N GLU A 49 6.22 10.44 -21.80
CA GLU A 49 7.68 10.30 -21.88
C GLU A 49 8.18 9.11 -21.06
N TYR A 50 7.70 8.98 -19.81
CA TYR A 50 8.00 7.85 -18.94
C TYR A 50 7.63 6.52 -19.59
N THR A 51 6.40 6.41 -20.10
CA THR A 51 5.87 5.17 -20.68
C THR A 51 6.64 4.78 -21.93
N ASN A 52 6.87 5.73 -22.84
CA ASN A 52 7.62 5.49 -24.08
C ASN A 52 9.07 5.10 -23.79
N THR A 53 9.72 5.73 -22.80
CA THR A 53 11.10 5.43 -22.44
C THR A 53 11.21 4.04 -21.80
N LYS A 54 10.30 3.70 -20.88
CA LYS A 54 10.22 2.37 -20.24
C LYS A 54 10.03 1.27 -21.30
N GLU A 55 9.09 1.47 -22.22
CA GLU A 55 8.79 0.49 -23.26
C GLU A 55 9.95 0.31 -24.26
N ARG A 56 10.60 1.41 -24.67
CA ARG A 56 11.79 1.33 -25.56
C ARG A 56 12.91 0.51 -24.93
N VAL A 57 13.22 0.73 -23.64
CA VAL A 57 14.27 -0.04 -22.96
C VAL A 57 13.88 -1.50 -22.79
N ARG A 58 12.60 -1.79 -22.51
CA ARG A 58 12.07 -3.16 -22.45
C ARG A 58 12.22 -3.90 -23.79
N GLN A 59 11.92 -3.21 -24.90
CA GLN A 59 12.09 -3.75 -26.24
C GLN A 59 13.56 -4.05 -26.54
N GLU A 60 14.47 -3.13 -26.20
CA GLU A 60 15.92 -3.34 -26.40
C GLU A 60 16.45 -4.54 -25.59
N ILE A 61 16.02 -4.70 -24.34
CA ILE A 61 16.37 -5.88 -23.52
C ILE A 61 15.84 -7.15 -24.17
N THR A 62 14.60 -7.14 -24.67
CA THR A 62 13.97 -8.30 -25.33
C THR A 62 14.73 -8.71 -26.60
N GLU A 63 15.16 -7.74 -27.41
CA GLU A 63 15.97 -7.99 -28.61
C GLU A 63 17.35 -8.59 -28.27
N ILE A 64 17.97 -8.10 -27.19
CA ILE A 64 19.24 -8.64 -26.70
C ILE A 64 19.06 -10.07 -26.18
N ASP A 65 18.04 -10.33 -25.37
CA ASP A 65 17.75 -11.67 -24.83
C ASP A 65 17.42 -12.67 -25.97
N ALA A 66 16.72 -12.22 -27.03
CA ALA A 66 16.50 -13.02 -28.23
C ALA A 66 17.81 -13.31 -28.99
N THR A 67 18.74 -12.35 -29.02
CA THR A 67 20.08 -12.53 -29.63
C THR A 67 20.91 -13.52 -28.83
N ILE A 68 20.94 -13.39 -27.50
CA ILE A 68 21.59 -14.34 -26.58
C ILE A 68 21.01 -15.74 -26.78
N SER A 69 19.69 -15.87 -26.84
CA SER A 69 19.03 -17.16 -27.05
C SER A 69 19.41 -17.81 -28.39
N LYS A 70 19.59 -17.03 -29.46
CA LYS A 70 20.08 -17.55 -30.75
C LYS A 70 21.53 -18.03 -30.67
N ILE A 71 22.38 -17.33 -29.93
CA ILE A 71 23.80 -17.68 -29.74
C ILE A 71 23.93 -18.99 -28.96
N PHE A 72 23.15 -19.16 -27.90
CA PHE A 72 23.31 -20.30 -26.98
C PHE A 72 22.30 -21.45 -27.20
N GLY A 73 21.23 -21.22 -27.97
CA GLY A 73 20.12 -22.16 -28.14
C GLY A 73 20.13 -23.00 -29.42
N ASN A 74 20.97 -22.67 -30.41
CA ASN A 74 21.07 -23.42 -31.67
C ASN A 74 22.44 -24.08 -31.81
N SER A 75 22.47 -25.41 -32.00
CA SER A 75 23.70 -26.16 -32.33
C SER A 75 24.19 -25.94 -33.76
N ASP A 76 23.30 -25.46 -34.64
CA ASP A 76 23.51 -25.39 -36.10
C ASP A 76 23.47 -23.94 -36.64
N ALA A 77 23.47 -22.92 -35.75
CA ALA A 77 23.60 -21.54 -36.22
C ALA A 77 25.00 -21.34 -36.80
N ASP A 78 25.12 -20.61 -37.92
CA ASP A 78 26.37 -20.12 -38.50
C ASP A 78 27.08 -19.17 -37.51
N LEU A 79 27.64 -19.75 -36.45
CA LEU A 79 28.39 -19.10 -35.38
C LEU A 79 29.83 -18.77 -35.82
N GLU A 80 30.18 -19.06 -37.08
CA GLU A 80 31.54 -18.91 -37.62
C GLU A 80 32.10 -17.48 -37.50
N ASN A 81 31.27 -16.48 -37.20
CA ASN A 81 31.68 -15.08 -37.07
C ASN A 81 31.38 -14.42 -35.72
N ILE A 82 30.90 -15.14 -34.69
CA ILE A 82 30.64 -14.55 -33.37
C ILE A 82 31.87 -14.70 -32.49
N THR A 83 32.52 -13.59 -32.16
CA THR A 83 33.70 -13.58 -31.29
C THR A 83 33.31 -13.60 -29.82
N HIS A 84 34.23 -14.05 -28.97
CA HIS A 84 34.08 -13.95 -27.51
C HIS A 84 33.86 -12.50 -27.05
N ASP A 85 34.51 -11.54 -27.71
CA ASP A 85 34.37 -10.12 -27.42
C ASP A 85 32.95 -9.61 -27.73
N SER A 86 32.36 -10.04 -28.85
CA SER A 86 30.97 -9.70 -29.19
C SER A 86 29.98 -10.25 -28.17
N ILE A 87 30.17 -11.49 -27.70
CA ILE A 87 29.33 -12.07 -26.64
C ILE A 87 29.46 -11.24 -25.35
N THR A 88 30.69 -10.90 -24.97
CA THR A 88 30.95 -10.10 -23.76
C THR A 88 30.27 -8.73 -23.83
N GLN A 89 30.36 -8.05 -24.98
CA GLN A 89 29.71 -6.75 -25.19
C GLN A 89 28.18 -6.84 -25.11
N ILE A 90 27.58 -7.89 -25.70
CA ILE A 90 26.13 -8.13 -25.63
C ILE A 90 25.70 -8.33 -24.18
N LEU A 91 26.41 -9.16 -23.42
CA LEU A 91 26.10 -9.41 -22.00
C LEU A 91 26.26 -8.15 -21.14
N GLN A 92 27.32 -7.37 -21.36
CA GLN A 92 27.54 -6.09 -20.66
C GLN A 92 26.45 -5.07 -21.00
N ARG A 93 26.03 -4.98 -22.27
CA ARG A 93 24.94 -4.10 -22.69
C ARG A 93 23.62 -4.50 -22.04
N ARG A 94 23.32 -5.80 -22.03
CA ARG A 94 22.13 -6.37 -21.36
C ARG A 94 22.09 -6.00 -19.89
N GLU A 95 23.21 -6.17 -19.19
CA GLU A 95 23.34 -5.86 -17.77
C GLU A 95 23.14 -4.38 -17.49
N SER A 96 23.81 -3.52 -18.27
CA SER A 96 23.68 -2.06 -18.18
C SER A 96 22.26 -1.57 -18.44
N LEU A 97 21.57 -2.11 -19.45
CA LEU A 97 20.18 -1.77 -19.72
C LEU A 97 19.25 -2.20 -18.60
N THR A 98 19.49 -3.36 -18.00
CA THR A 98 18.69 -3.86 -16.87
C THR A 98 18.89 -2.97 -15.62
N GLU A 99 20.07 -2.40 -15.42
CA GLU A 99 20.30 -1.40 -14.38
C GLU A 99 19.61 -0.07 -14.68
N GLN A 100 19.74 0.42 -15.92
CA GLN A 100 19.08 1.65 -16.37
C GLN A 100 17.55 1.54 -16.34
N SER A 101 16.99 0.38 -16.67
CA SER A 101 15.55 0.17 -16.71
C SER A 101 14.90 0.36 -15.34
N VAL A 102 15.58 -0.02 -14.26
CA VAL A 102 15.08 0.18 -12.89
C VAL A 102 14.99 1.67 -12.58
N GLY A 103 16.03 2.45 -12.89
CA GLY A 103 16.02 3.90 -12.67
C GLY A 103 15.03 4.65 -13.57
N ILE A 104 14.83 4.19 -14.81
CA ILE A 104 13.81 4.74 -15.74
C ILE A 104 12.39 4.43 -15.24
N ALA A 105 12.17 3.23 -14.71
CA ALA A 105 10.88 2.85 -14.17
C ALA A 105 10.58 3.52 -12.82
N ALA A 106 11.60 3.94 -12.08
CA ALA A 106 11.47 4.58 -10.78
C ALA A 106 10.73 5.93 -10.84
N ASN A 107 10.22 6.35 -9.68
CA ASN A 107 9.52 7.62 -9.49
C ASN A 107 8.40 7.87 -10.51
N TYR A 108 7.56 6.85 -10.74
CA TYR A 108 6.44 6.91 -11.68
C TYR A 108 5.68 8.23 -11.56
N PRO A 109 5.59 9.06 -12.61
CA PRO A 109 5.06 10.43 -12.50
C PRO A 109 3.54 10.51 -12.45
N GLY A 110 2.83 9.42 -12.74
CA GLY A 110 1.37 9.40 -12.81
C GLY A 110 0.68 9.16 -11.47
N ASP A 111 -0.65 8.97 -11.55
CA ASP A 111 -1.51 8.77 -10.40
C ASP A 111 -1.31 7.38 -9.76
N TRP A 112 -0.86 7.35 -8.51
CA TRP A 112 -0.61 6.10 -7.78
C TRP A 112 -1.90 5.42 -7.33
N THR A 113 -2.96 6.19 -7.11
CA THR A 113 -4.29 5.69 -6.79
C THR A 113 -4.86 4.96 -8.01
N GLN A 114 -4.84 5.60 -9.19
CA GLN A 114 -5.30 4.95 -10.43
C GLN A 114 -4.44 3.72 -10.79
N LEU A 115 -3.12 3.80 -10.60
CA LEU A 115 -2.23 2.67 -10.83
C LEU A 115 -2.51 1.49 -9.89
N LEU A 116 -2.82 1.75 -8.62
CA LEU A 116 -3.24 0.69 -7.70
C LEU A 116 -4.59 0.10 -8.12
N GLN A 117 -5.56 0.93 -8.50
CA GLN A 117 -6.87 0.47 -8.96
C GLN A 117 -6.74 -0.45 -10.18
N SER A 118 -5.98 -0.03 -11.19
CA SER A 118 -5.79 -0.81 -12.41
C SER A 118 -5.12 -2.15 -12.12
N ARG A 119 -4.12 -2.17 -11.23
CA ARG A 119 -3.52 -3.42 -10.75
C ARG A 119 -4.52 -4.32 -10.04
N MET A 120 -5.42 -3.78 -9.23
CA MET A 120 -6.40 -4.55 -8.47
C MET A 120 -7.53 -5.10 -9.35
N LEU A 121 -7.92 -4.38 -10.41
CA LEU A 121 -8.89 -4.86 -11.39
C LEU A 121 -8.31 -5.86 -12.40
N ASP A 122 -6.98 -6.00 -12.46
CA ASP A 122 -6.34 -6.98 -13.34
C ASP A 122 -6.62 -8.43 -12.92
N GLU A 123 -6.90 -9.29 -13.89
CA GLU A 123 -7.25 -10.70 -13.70
C GLU A 123 -6.12 -11.53 -13.06
N LYS A 124 -4.85 -11.16 -13.21
CA LYS A 124 -3.73 -11.84 -12.53
C LYS A 124 -3.71 -11.49 -11.05
N THR A 125 -3.88 -10.22 -10.68
CA THR A 125 -3.95 -9.78 -9.27
C THR A 125 -5.17 -10.35 -8.58
N LYS A 126 -6.33 -10.31 -9.23
CA LYS A 126 -7.57 -10.93 -8.73
C LYS A 126 -7.40 -12.42 -8.48
N ARG A 127 -6.73 -13.15 -9.38
CA ARG A 127 -6.39 -14.57 -9.13
C ARG A 127 -5.50 -14.76 -7.92
N LYS A 128 -4.43 -13.97 -7.77
CA LYS A 128 -3.57 -14.00 -6.57
C LYS A 128 -4.38 -13.73 -5.30
N PHE A 129 -5.30 -12.77 -5.32
CA PHE A 129 -6.18 -12.45 -4.20
C PHE A 129 -7.04 -13.66 -3.80
N ILE A 130 -7.77 -14.23 -4.78
CA ILE A 130 -8.63 -15.38 -4.55
C ILE A 130 -7.83 -16.59 -4.05
N GLU A 131 -6.64 -16.83 -4.64
CA GLU A 131 -5.76 -17.92 -4.23
C GLU A 131 -5.27 -17.76 -2.79
N GLN A 132 -4.78 -16.59 -2.40
CA GLN A 132 -4.32 -16.36 -1.02
C GLN A 132 -5.48 -16.54 -0.02
N ARG A 133 -6.67 -16.00 -0.32
CA ARG A 133 -7.84 -16.17 0.54
C ARG A 133 -8.25 -17.64 0.69
N LYS A 134 -8.27 -18.40 -0.41
CA LYS A 134 -8.57 -19.84 -0.39
C LYS A 134 -7.54 -20.65 0.39
N LEU A 135 -6.25 -20.29 0.31
CA LEU A 135 -5.18 -20.94 1.06
C LEU A 135 -5.26 -20.65 2.56
N ALA A 136 -5.67 -19.44 2.93
CA ALA A 136 -5.75 -18.99 4.31
C ALA A 136 -7.01 -19.51 5.06
N MET A 137 -8.13 -19.69 4.35
CA MET A 137 -9.41 -20.11 4.93
C MET A 137 -9.36 -21.39 5.78
N PRO A 138 -8.66 -22.49 5.39
CA PRO A 138 -8.52 -23.68 6.22
C PRO A 138 -7.87 -23.40 7.58
N ALA A 139 -6.83 -22.58 7.63
CA ALA A 139 -6.11 -22.23 8.86
C ALA A 139 -6.96 -21.38 9.83
N MET A 140 -8.03 -20.74 9.34
CA MET A 140 -9.00 -20.01 10.17
C MET A 140 -10.04 -20.93 10.83
N ARG A 141 -10.16 -22.18 10.38
CA ARG A 141 -11.13 -23.16 10.90
C ARG A 141 -10.55 -24.02 12.03
N GLU A 142 -9.22 -24.11 12.15
CA GLU A 142 -8.54 -24.88 13.20
C GLU A 142 -8.07 -23.99 14.36
N GLY A 143 -8.87 -23.93 15.43
CA GLY A 143 -8.50 -23.33 16.70
C GLY A 143 -9.52 -23.65 17.78
N THR A 144 -9.06 -24.06 18.98
CA THR A 144 -9.91 -24.11 20.17
C THR A 144 -10.48 -22.72 20.48
N PRO A 145 -11.78 -22.59 20.76
CA PRO A 145 -12.44 -21.32 20.98
C PRO A 145 -11.72 -20.47 22.04
N ARG A 146 -11.09 -19.35 21.67
CA ARG A 146 -10.91 -18.24 22.61
C ARG A 146 -12.26 -17.52 22.76
N VAL A 147 -12.45 -16.81 23.86
CA VAL A 147 -13.73 -16.22 24.31
C VAL A 147 -14.35 -15.20 23.31
N LEU A 148 -13.66 -14.89 22.21
CA LEU A 148 -14.11 -14.01 21.12
C LEU A 148 -14.34 -14.74 19.78
N ASP A 149 -14.29 -16.07 19.78
CA ASP A 149 -14.32 -16.85 18.55
C ASP A 149 -15.73 -16.99 17.98
N LYS A 150 -15.91 -16.44 16.78
CA LYS A 150 -16.87 -16.99 15.82
C LYS A 150 -16.07 -17.52 14.62
N PRO A 151 -15.62 -18.79 14.64
CA PRO A 151 -14.84 -19.38 13.53
C PRO A 151 -15.60 -19.30 12.20
N ASN A 152 -16.93 -19.41 12.26
CA ASN A 152 -17.81 -19.25 11.10
C ASN A 152 -17.78 -17.83 10.51
N SER A 153 -17.48 -16.78 11.29
CA SER A 153 -17.44 -15.39 10.79
C SER A 153 -16.13 -15.03 10.10
N PHE A 154 -15.02 -15.73 10.40
CA PHE A 154 -13.72 -15.44 9.77
C PHE A 154 -13.60 -16.09 8.39
N ALA A 155 -14.03 -17.35 8.24
CA ALA A 155 -14.11 -17.97 6.92
C ALA A 155 -15.16 -17.27 6.04
N SER A 156 -16.33 -16.91 6.60
CA SER A 156 -17.34 -16.15 5.85
C SER A 156 -16.82 -14.77 5.45
N HIS A 157 -15.99 -14.13 6.27
CA HIS A 157 -15.35 -12.86 5.93
C HIS A 157 -14.48 -12.97 4.65
N TYR A 158 -13.71 -14.05 4.48
CA TYR A 158 -12.93 -14.27 3.24
C TYR A 158 -13.78 -14.72 2.06
N GLU A 159 -14.86 -15.48 2.30
CA GLU A 159 -15.85 -15.80 1.27
C GLU A 159 -16.53 -14.52 0.75
N ASP A 160 -16.93 -13.61 1.65
CA ASP A 160 -17.54 -12.32 1.32
C ASP A 160 -16.57 -11.42 0.55
N GLN A 161 -15.29 -11.38 0.94
CA GLN A 161 -14.27 -10.64 0.20
C GLN A 161 -14.06 -11.17 -1.22
N ILE A 162 -14.07 -12.49 -1.41
CA ILE A 162 -13.96 -13.09 -2.74
C ILE A 162 -15.21 -12.77 -3.56
N ALA A 163 -16.40 -12.94 -2.99
CA ALA A 163 -17.67 -12.76 -3.69
C ALA A 163 -17.90 -11.32 -4.14
N ASN A 164 -17.44 -10.34 -3.36
CA ASN A 164 -17.65 -8.92 -3.62
C ASN A 164 -16.38 -8.19 -4.09
N TYR A 165 -15.36 -8.92 -4.60
CA TYR A 165 -14.04 -8.36 -4.87
C TYR A 165 -14.07 -7.09 -5.74
N GLU A 166 -14.69 -7.15 -6.92
CA GLU A 166 -14.73 -6.02 -7.84
C GLU A 166 -15.58 -4.86 -7.30
N ASP A 167 -16.70 -5.18 -6.65
CA ASP A 167 -17.56 -4.17 -6.02
C ASP A 167 -16.81 -3.43 -4.91
N THR A 168 -16.04 -4.16 -4.09
CA THR A 168 -15.17 -3.57 -3.07
C THR A 168 -14.08 -2.71 -3.70
N VAL A 169 -13.42 -3.17 -4.77
CA VAL A 169 -12.43 -2.35 -5.50
C VAL A 169 -13.09 -1.07 -6.01
N ASN A 170 -14.23 -1.16 -6.70
CA ASN A 170 -14.90 0.01 -7.24
C ASN A 170 -15.36 0.97 -6.14
N LYS A 171 -15.88 0.45 -5.02
CA LYS A 171 -16.30 1.25 -3.86
C LYS A 171 -15.13 1.97 -3.20
N VAL A 172 -14.01 1.27 -2.96
CA VAL A 172 -12.84 1.87 -2.30
C VAL A 172 -12.22 2.97 -3.17
N PHE A 173 -12.30 2.86 -4.49
CA PHE A 173 -11.72 3.85 -5.41
C PHE A 173 -12.72 4.89 -5.92
N SER A 174 -14.00 4.83 -5.55
CA SER A 174 -15.02 5.75 -6.07
C SER A 174 -14.89 7.18 -5.54
N VAL A 175 -14.27 7.36 -4.38
CA VAL A 175 -14.12 8.64 -3.70
C VAL A 175 -12.87 8.63 -2.83
N THR A 176 -12.31 9.79 -2.55
CA THR A 176 -11.25 9.95 -1.55
C THR A 176 -11.75 10.86 -0.45
N ASN A 177 -11.76 10.34 0.77
CA ASN A 177 -12.18 11.13 1.92
C ASN A 177 -11.06 12.10 2.29
N ILE A 178 -11.41 13.37 2.46
CA ILE A 178 -10.50 14.42 2.92
C ILE A 178 -11.09 14.99 4.20
N ALA A 179 -10.36 14.88 5.30
CA ALA A 179 -10.78 15.34 6.63
C ALA A 179 -9.57 15.88 7.40
N SER A 180 -9.76 16.66 8.46
CA SER A 180 -8.62 17.01 9.33
C SER A 180 -8.18 15.81 10.17
N ALA A 181 -6.90 15.74 10.54
CA ALA A 181 -6.42 14.67 11.42
C ALA A 181 -7.15 14.66 12.78
N ALA A 182 -7.55 15.83 13.27
CA ALA A 182 -8.24 15.99 14.56
C ALA A 182 -9.62 15.32 14.58
N GLU A 183 -10.35 15.31 13.46
CA GLU A 183 -11.65 14.62 13.33
C GLU A 183 -11.55 13.11 13.57
N HIS A 184 -10.37 12.54 13.36
CA HIS A 184 -10.07 11.13 13.59
C HIS A 184 -9.29 10.87 14.90
N GLY A 185 -9.15 11.88 15.76
CA GLY A 185 -8.34 11.80 16.97
C GLY A 185 -6.85 11.55 16.68
N LYS A 186 -6.40 11.95 15.49
CA LYS A 186 -5.01 11.79 15.03
C LYS A 186 -4.29 13.14 15.02
N ARG A 187 -2.97 13.06 14.87
CA ARG A 187 -2.10 14.21 14.59
C ARG A 187 -1.81 14.29 13.09
N PRO A 188 -1.56 15.48 12.53
CA PRO A 188 -1.34 15.63 11.08
C PRO A 188 -0.22 14.77 10.47
N HIS A 189 0.82 14.44 11.24
CA HIS A 189 1.90 13.56 10.79
C HIS A 189 1.54 12.06 10.72
N HIS A 190 0.30 11.68 11.03
CA HIS A 190 -0.22 10.35 10.68
C HIS A 190 -0.65 10.26 9.20
N LEU A 191 -0.77 11.41 8.53
CA LEU A 191 -0.96 11.57 7.08
C LEU A 191 -2.31 11.10 6.52
N GLY A 192 -2.87 10.01 7.03
CA GLY A 192 -4.14 9.45 6.62
C GLY A 192 -4.62 8.32 7.53
N MET A 193 -5.70 7.67 7.13
CA MET A 193 -6.27 6.50 7.77
C MET A 193 -7.07 5.66 6.78
N GLY A 194 -6.81 4.36 6.72
CA GLY A 194 -7.59 3.37 5.99
C GLY A 194 -8.25 2.36 6.90
N ASN A 195 -9.41 1.86 6.49
CA ASN A 195 -10.10 0.74 7.12
C ASN A 195 -10.64 -0.19 6.04
N ILE A 196 -10.74 -1.48 6.35
CA ILE A 196 -11.27 -2.48 5.43
C ILE A 196 -12.67 -2.11 4.90
N ASN A 197 -12.87 -2.25 3.59
CA ASN A 197 -14.08 -1.89 2.86
C ASN A 197 -14.44 -0.39 2.88
N GLU A 198 -13.51 0.50 3.22
CA GLU A 198 -13.69 1.95 3.18
C GLU A 198 -12.72 2.62 2.17
N PRO A 199 -13.07 3.77 1.58
CA PRO A 199 -12.26 4.43 0.56
C PRO A 199 -10.91 5.02 1.03
N GLY A 200 -10.58 4.93 2.31
CA GLY A 200 -9.45 5.62 2.92
C GLY A 200 -9.65 7.13 3.05
N THR A 201 -8.95 7.72 4.01
CA THR A 201 -8.96 9.16 4.30
C THR A 201 -7.54 9.70 4.23
N VAL A 202 -7.35 10.77 3.46
CA VAL A 202 -6.12 11.58 3.49
C VAL A 202 -6.36 12.83 4.30
N PHE A 203 -5.47 13.15 5.23
CA PHE A 203 -5.67 14.32 6.05
C PHE A 203 -5.42 15.62 5.28
N SER A 204 -6.38 16.55 5.35
CA SER A 204 -6.32 17.85 4.68
C SER A 204 -5.14 18.68 5.19
N ASP A 205 -4.85 18.56 6.49
CA ASP A 205 -3.79 19.19 7.24
C ASP A 205 -2.50 18.37 7.30
N ALA A 206 -2.39 17.23 6.60
CA ALA A 206 -1.24 16.32 6.68
C ALA A 206 0.14 17.03 6.55
N GLU A 207 1.05 16.68 7.47
CA GLU A 207 2.38 17.29 7.60
C GLU A 207 3.48 16.23 7.68
N LEU A 208 4.64 16.50 7.10
CA LEU A 208 5.86 15.79 7.43
C LEU A 208 6.23 16.03 8.90
N LYS A 209 7.06 15.17 9.49
CA LYS A 209 7.57 15.37 10.85
C LYS A 209 8.30 16.70 11.06
N THR A 210 8.76 17.34 9.98
CA THR A 210 9.38 18.67 9.98
C THR A 210 8.37 19.83 10.09
N GLY A 211 7.06 19.55 10.07
CA GLY A 211 5.98 20.53 10.02
C GLY A 211 5.65 21.05 8.61
N ALA A 212 6.36 20.56 7.59
CA ALA A 212 6.05 20.93 6.20
C ALA A 212 4.78 20.21 5.72
N LYS A 213 3.83 20.94 5.16
CA LYS A 213 2.62 20.36 4.54
C LYS A 213 3.00 19.42 3.39
N LEU A 214 2.25 18.33 3.24
CA LEU A 214 2.45 17.41 2.12
C LEU A 214 2.10 18.11 0.79
N SER A 215 2.92 17.87 -0.22
CA SER A 215 2.55 18.21 -1.59
C SER A 215 1.38 17.33 -2.04
N ILE A 216 0.65 17.76 -3.07
CA ILE A 216 -0.45 16.95 -3.63
C ILE A 216 0.08 15.57 -4.09
N ARG A 217 1.34 15.49 -4.53
CA ARG A 217 1.98 14.24 -4.96
C ARG A 217 2.12 13.29 -3.79
N GLN A 218 2.60 13.81 -2.67
CA GLN A 218 2.74 13.05 -1.45
C GLN A 218 1.36 12.63 -0.92
N LYS A 219 0.35 13.49 -1.02
CA LYS A 219 -1.03 13.13 -0.67
C LYS A 219 -1.57 11.99 -1.55
N ASN A 220 -1.29 11.97 -2.85
CA ASN A 220 -1.67 10.86 -3.73
C ASN A 220 -0.94 9.54 -3.40
N ILE A 221 0.33 9.62 -2.95
CA ILE A 221 1.04 8.44 -2.44
C ILE A 221 0.35 7.89 -1.18
N ILE A 222 -0.04 8.78 -0.26
CA ILE A 222 -0.77 8.41 0.96
C ILE A 222 -2.17 7.87 0.64
N GLU A 223 -2.89 8.51 -0.26
CA GLU A 223 -4.19 8.07 -0.74
C GLU A 223 -4.16 6.63 -1.24
N ALA A 224 -3.20 6.30 -2.11
CA ALA A 224 -3.04 4.94 -2.63
C ALA A 224 -2.76 3.94 -1.50
N HIS A 225 -1.94 4.32 -0.51
CA HIS A 225 -1.67 3.50 0.68
C HIS A 225 -2.93 3.26 1.51
N GLU A 226 -3.67 4.32 1.88
CA GLU A 226 -4.87 4.18 2.70
C GLU A 226 -6.01 3.44 1.98
N LYS A 227 -6.10 3.56 0.65
CA LYS A 227 -7.03 2.77 -0.16
C LYS A 227 -6.68 1.29 -0.18
N GLY A 228 -5.40 0.95 -0.14
CA GLY A 228 -4.97 -0.44 -0.06
C GLY A 228 -5.46 -1.15 1.20
N HIS A 229 -5.44 -0.46 2.35
CA HIS A 229 -6.08 -0.92 3.59
C HIS A 229 -7.59 -1.17 3.43
N GLY A 230 -8.25 -0.44 2.53
CA GLY A 230 -9.65 -0.65 2.14
C GLY A 230 -9.91 -1.96 1.40
N LEU A 231 -8.89 -2.56 0.79
CA LEU A 231 -9.03 -3.76 -0.05
C LEU A 231 -8.52 -5.02 0.66
N ARG A 232 -7.44 -4.89 1.42
CA ARG A 232 -6.63 -6.02 1.86
C ARG A 232 -6.59 -6.10 3.37
N ASP A 233 -7.25 -7.14 3.88
CA ASP A 233 -7.20 -7.48 5.31
C ASP A 233 -6.66 -8.90 5.52
N PHE A 234 -5.44 -9.00 6.05
CA PHE A 234 -4.72 -10.28 6.25
C PHE A 234 -4.82 -10.73 7.71
N THR A 235 -5.99 -11.25 8.08
CA THR A 235 -6.32 -11.66 9.44
C THR A 235 -6.05 -13.14 9.74
N SER A 236 -5.77 -13.98 8.74
CA SER A 236 -5.47 -15.39 9.01
C SER A 236 -4.13 -15.55 9.73
N PRO A 237 -3.99 -16.52 10.66
CA PRO A 237 -2.71 -16.80 11.30
C PRO A 237 -1.59 -17.12 10.29
N GLN A 238 -1.95 -17.75 9.16
CA GLN A 238 -1.02 -18.07 8.08
C GLN A 238 -0.50 -16.82 7.38
N ASP A 239 -1.40 -15.93 6.92
CA ASP A 239 -1.00 -14.69 6.25
C ASP A 239 -0.17 -13.82 7.19
N ILE A 240 -0.62 -13.68 8.45
CA ILE A 240 0.09 -12.90 9.47
C ILE A 240 1.52 -13.42 9.65
N ALA A 241 1.71 -14.74 9.76
CA ALA A 241 3.03 -15.34 9.94
C ALA A 241 3.91 -15.16 8.71
N GLU A 242 3.36 -15.39 7.52
CA GLU A 242 4.10 -15.29 6.27
C GLU A 242 4.51 -13.85 5.97
N ILE A 243 3.59 -12.89 6.07
CA ILE A 243 3.86 -11.48 5.80
C ILE A 243 4.87 -10.92 6.80
N ARG A 244 4.73 -11.24 8.10
CA ARG A 244 5.70 -10.78 9.12
C ARG A 244 7.10 -11.34 8.92
N SER A 245 7.24 -12.48 8.26
CA SER A 245 8.54 -13.12 8.04
C SER A 245 9.48 -12.32 7.12
N VAL A 246 8.96 -11.31 6.42
CA VAL A 246 9.79 -10.40 5.60
C VAL A 246 10.57 -9.40 6.46
N ILE A 247 10.14 -9.19 7.71
CA ILE A 247 10.77 -8.29 8.67
C ILE A 247 11.76 -9.07 9.53
N ASP A 248 13.03 -8.67 9.47
CA ASP A 248 14.07 -9.17 10.36
C ASP A 248 13.83 -8.67 11.78
N GLN A 249 13.33 -9.58 12.62
CA GLN A 249 13.00 -9.29 14.01
C GLN A 249 14.22 -8.90 14.85
N GLU A 250 15.42 -9.28 14.42
CA GLU A 250 16.66 -8.87 15.08
C GLU A 250 16.97 -7.41 14.80
N ALA A 251 17.03 -7.02 13.52
CA ALA A 251 17.23 -5.63 13.11
C ALA A 251 16.16 -4.71 13.71
N LEU A 252 14.91 -5.17 13.79
CA LEU A 252 13.85 -4.40 14.42
C LEU A 252 14.04 -4.21 15.93
N ARG A 253 14.49 -5.24 16.66
CA ARG A 253 14.81 -5.11 18.09
C ARG A 253 15.98 -4.16 18.30
N ASP A 254 16.98 -4.19 17.44
CA ASP A 254 18.13 -3.28 17.51
C ASP A 254 17.68 -1.83 17.27
N LEU A 255 16.81 -1.59 16.29
CA LEU A 255 16.18 -0.29 16.08
C LEU A 255 15.35 0.16 17.28
N GLN A 256 14.62 -0.75 17.91
CA GLN A 256 13.85 -0.46 19.12
C GLN A 256 14.75 0.00 20.26
N GLN A 257 15.80 -0.76 20.55
CA GLN A 257 16.75 -0.43 21.61
C GLN A 257 17.47 0.89 21.32
N ALA A 258 17.83 1.16 20.07
CA ALA A 258 18.42 2.42 19.66
C ALA A 258 17.45 3.62 19.86
N GLN A 259 16.16 3.45 19.57
CA GLN A 259 15.14 4.49 19.78
C GLN A 259 14.84 4.73 21.26
N GLU A 260 14.81 3.68 22.08
CA GLU A 260 14.61 3.77 23.53
C GLU A 260 15.80 4.47 24.21
N SER A 261 17.01 4.21 23.73
CA SER A 261 18.26 4.83 24.22
C SER A 261 18.45 6.27 23.71
N SER A 262 17.74 6.66 22.65
CA SER A 262 17.77 8.02 22.11
C SER A 262 17.01 9.00 23.00
N GLN A 263 17.65 10.12 23.33
CA GLN A 263 16.98 11.27 23.97
C GLN A 263 16.09 12.06 22.99
N ASN A 264 16.24 11.84 21.69
CA ASN A 264 15.38 12.44 20.68
C ASN A 264 14.13 11.57 20.49
N THR A 265 13.04 11.98 21.16
CA THR A 265 11.75 11.29 21.11
C THR A 265 10.98 11.52 19.81
N ASP A 266 11.25 12.61 19.08
CA ASP A 266 10.62 12.91 17.78
C ASP A 266 11.08 11.98 16.66
N ALA A 267 12.29 11.41 16.80
CA ALA A 267 12.83 10.38 15.92
C ALA A 267 12.19 9.01 16.13
N ARG A 268 11.41 8.80 17.20
CA ARG A 268 10.75 7.52 17.45
C ARG A 268 9.69 7.29 16.38
N PHE A 269 9.80 6.16 15.71
CA PHE A 269 8.79 5.68 14.78
C PHE A 269 8.04 4.55 15.47
N PRO A 270 6.69 4.47 15.38
CA PRO A 270 5.96 3.41 16.04
C PRO A 270 6.38 2.05 15.45
N ILE A 271 7.25 1.31 16.15
CA ILE A 271 7.79 0.02 15.68
C ILE A 271 6.68 -1.02 15.46
N ASN A 272 5.63 -0.97 16.28
CA ASN A 272 4.45 -1.82 16.10
C ASN A 272 3.80 -1.64 14.72
N TYR A 273 3.94 -0.46 14.11
CA TYR A 273 3.39 -0.15 12.80
C TYR A 273 4.11 -0.89 11.67
N VAL A 274 5.46 -1.01 11.71
CA VAL A 274 6.20 -1.75 10.68
C VAL A 274 6.10 -3.28 10.82
N GLN A 275 5.55 -3.79 11.92
CA GLN A 275 5.28 -5.22 12.13
C GLN A 275 3.84 -5.62 11.80
N ALA A 276 2.96 -4.65 11.57
CA ALA A 276 1.58 -4.89 11.21
C ALA A 276 1.53 -5.47 9.78
N PRO A 277 0.98 -6.69 9.56
CA PRO A 277 0.94 -7.32 8.24
C PRO A 277 0.31 -6.44 7.16
N GLU A 278 -0.76 -5.73 7.49
CA GLU A 278 -1.44 -4.78 6.63
C GLU A 278 -0.49 -3.65 6.18
N GLU A 279 0.25 -3.06 7.11
CA GLU A 279 1.22 -2.01 6.78
C GLU A 279 2.40 -2.53 5.95
N ILE A 280 2.88 -3.75 6.22
CA ILE A 280 3.94 -4.38 5.43
C ILE A 280 3.49 -4.53 3.96
N ILE A 281 2.27 -5.02 3.73
CA ILE A 281 1.74 -5.18 2.38
C ILE A 281 1.50 -3.84 1.70
N GLU A 282 1.03 -2.82 2.44
CA GLU A 282 0.84 -1.51 1.83
C GLU A 282 2.16 -0.79 1.51
N ARG A 283 3.22 -1.01 2.29
CA ARG A 283 4.58 -0.57 1.91
C ARG A 283 5.07 -1.28 0.66
N MET A 284 4.79 -2.58 0.52
CA MET A 284 5.07 -3.33 -0.71
C MET A 284 4.28 -2.75 -1.91
N ALA A 285 2.99 -2.45 -1.74
CA ALA A 285 2.16 -1.85 -2.80
C ALA A 285 2.66 -0.48 -3.22
N GLN A 286 3.08 0.33 -2.26
CA GLN A 286 3.72 1.63 -2.45
C GLN A 286 5.02 1.51 -3.27
N LEU A 287 5.85 0.48 -3.03
CA LEU A 287 7.07 0.23 -3.81
C LEU A 287 6.77 -0.15 -5.26
N LYS A 288 5.74 -0.97 -5.53
CA LYS A 288 5.31 -1.23 -6.91
C LYS A 288 4.79 0.02 -7.61
N SER A 289 4.03 0.85 -6.90
CA SER A 289 3.57 2.14 -7.45
C SER A 289 4.73 3.06 -7.78
N TYR A 290 5.80 3.07 -6.96
CA TYR A 290 7.01 3.84 -7.23
C TYR A 290 7.67 3.47 -8.56
N PHE A 291 7.64 2.20 -8.95
CA PHE A 291 8.17 1.75 -10.25
C PHE A 291 7.14 1.71 -11.38
N GLY A 292 5.94 2.26 -11.17
CA GLY A 292 4.91 2.27 -12.20
C GLY A 292 4.53 0.86 -12.67
N MET A 293 4.59 -0.12 -11.77
CA MET A 293 4.45 -1.53 -12.13
C MET A 293 3.01 -1.90 -12.45
N SER A 294 2.80 -2.67 -13.53
CA SER A 294 1.54 -3.37 -13.80
C SER A 294 1.43 -4.67 -12.97
N ALA A 295 0.27 -5.33 -13.05
CA ALA A 295 -0.02 -6.55 -12.28
C ALA A 295 0.89 -7.75 -12.61
N ASP A 296 1.43 -7.77 -13.83
CA ASP A 296 2.28 -8.84 -14.34
C ASP A 296 3.77 -8.65 -14.08
N GLU A 297 4.21 -7.42 -13.77
CA GLU A 297 5.61 -7.09 -13.51
C GLU A 297 6.08 -7.64 -12.15
N GLU A 298 7.30 -8.17 -12.15
CA GLU A 298 7.95 -8.69 -10.94
C GLU A 298 8.83 -7.63 -10.28
N PHE A 299 8.69 -7.51 -8.97
CA PHE A 299 9.59 -6.73 -8.15
C PHE A 299 10.86 -7.55 -7.88
N THR A 300 12.02 -6.97 -8.12
CA THR A 300 13.31 -7.70 -8.09
C THR A 300 14.24 -7.15 -7.01
N ALA A 301 15.35 -7.84 -6.74
CA ALA A 301 16.37 -7.35 -5.82
C ALA A 301 16.91 -5.96 -6.23
N ARG A 302 17.07 -5.70 -7.53
CA ARG A 302 17.52 -4.39 -8.02
C ARG A 302 16.52 -3.27 -7.73
N HIS A 303 15.22 -3.55 -7.88
CA HIS A 303 14.18 -2.61 -7.48
C HIS A 303 14.25 -2.28 -5.99
N LEU A 304 14.50 -3.28 -5.13
CA LEU A 304 14.66 -3.07 -3.69
C LEU A 304 15.85 -2.15 -3.39
N GLU A 305 17.03 -2.45 -3.92
CA GLU A 305 18.23 -1.65 -3.66
C GLU A 305 18.08 -0.22 -4.19
N TYR A 306 17.54 -0.05 -5.40
CA TYR A 306 17.27 1.28 -5.96
C TYR A 306 16.30 2.08 -5.08
N ALA A 307 15.20 1.46 -4.63
CA ALA A 307 14.24 2.14 -3.77
C ALA A 307 14.85 2.55 -2.42
N ARG A 308 15.73 1.74 -1.83
CA ARG A 308 16.43 2.12 -0.58
C ARG A 308 17.23 3.41 -0.72
N GLU A 309 17.89 3.59 -1.84
CA GLU A 309 18.77 4.73 -2.10
C GLU A 309 18.00 5.98 -2.54
N HIS A 310 16.92 5.79 -3.30
CA HIS A 310 16.29 6.88 -4.06
C HIS A 310 14.89 7.27 -3.58
N TYR A 311 14.10 6.36 -2.99
CA TYR A 311 12.67 6.57 -2.75
C TYR A 311 12.37 7.88 -2.01
N ILE A 312 13.05 8.13 -0.89
CA ILE A 312 12.80 9.31 -0.05
C ILE A 312 13.29 10.59 -0.75
N LYS A 313 14.41 10.51 -1.48
CA LYS A 313 14.94 11.64 -2.24
C LYS A 313 13.98 12.05 -3.35
N ASP A 314 13.41 11.07 -4.04
CA ASP A 314 12.56 11.28 -5.21
C ASP A 314 11.15 11.74 -4.81
N THR A 315 10.58 11.15 -3.75
CA THR A 315 9.21 11.44 -3.30
C THR A 315 9.14 12.53 -2.23
N GLY A 316 10.25 12.82 -1.56
CA GLY A 316 10.30 13.68 -0.38
C GLY A 316 9.52 13.13 0.82
N LEU A 317 9.04 11.88 0.77
CA LEU A 317 8.13 11.30 1.74
C LEU A 317 8.79 10.17 2.52
N ASN A 318 8.87 10.34 3.84
CA ASN A 318 9.27 9.29 4.77
C ASN A 318 8.13 9.00 5.75
N ASN A 319 7.14 8.24 5.29
CA ASN A 319 6.01 7.76 6.08
C ASN A 319 6.30 6.42 6.77
N GLY A 320 7.54 6.22 7.22
CA GLY A 320 8.00 4.96 7.82
C GLY A 320 8.76 4.03 6.88
N ILE A 321 8.91 4.41 5.60
CA ILE A 321 9.62 3.60 4.61
C ILE A 321 11.10 3.39 4.96
N SER A 322 11.78 4.34 5.61
CA SER A 322 13.15 4.11 6.11
C SER A 322 13.21 2.98 7.14
N THR A 323 12.27 2.98 8.09
CA THR A 323 12.22 1.93 9.12
C THR A 323 11.90 0.59 8.47
N PHE A 324 10.98 0.56 7.52
CA PHE A 324 10.67 -0.63 6.73
C PHE A 324 11.93 -1.17 6.02
N PHE A 325 12.66 -0.33 5.29
CA PHE A 325 13.88 -0.74 4.59
C PHE A 325 14.98 -1.25 5.50
N ASN A 326 15.16 -0.65 6.68
CA ASN A 326 16.15 -1.12 7.67
C ASN A 326 15.80 -2.51 8.24
N CYS A 327 14.53 -2.88 8.18
CA CYS A 327 14.02 -4.14 8.71
C CYS A 327 13.93 -5.25 7.65
N VAL A 328 14.00 -4.93 6.38
CA VAL A 328 14.21 -5.93 5.32
C VAL A 328 15.72 -6.04 5.13
N THR A 329 16.37 -7.06 5.69
CA THR A 329 17.84 -7.23 5.63
C THR A 329 18.22 -8.28 4.58
N ASP A 330 19.51 -8.51 4.34
CA ASP A 330 19.95 -9.61 3.47
C ASP A 330 19.42 -10.99 3.92
N LYS A 331 19.20 -11.17 5.22
CA LYS A 331 18.63 -12.37 5.83
C LYS A 331 17.17 -12.60 5.39
N THR A 332 16.38 -11.54 5.26
CA THR A 332 14.95 -11.63 4.90
C THR A 332 14.65 -11.21 3.46
N LYS A 333 15.64 -10.71 2.70
CA LYS A 333 15.50 -10.23 1.32
C LYS A 333 14.87 -11.26 0.38
N GLY A 334 15.30 -12.52 0.43
CA GLY A 334 14.73 -13.59 -0.40
C GLY A 334 13.24 -13.82 -0.10
N THR A 335 12.89 -13.86 1.18
CA THR A 335 11.49 -13.98 1.64
C THR A 335 10.68 -12.77 1.21
N PHE A 336 11.19 -11.55 1.42
CA PHE A 336 10.56 -10.31 0.98
C PHE A 336 10.21 -10.35 -0.51
N LEU A 337 11.17 -10.70 -1.38
CA LEU A 337 10.93 -10.78 -2.83
C LEU A 337 9.91 -11.86 -3.20
N THR A 338 9.89 -12.96 -2.46
CA THR A 338 8.88 -14.02 -2.67
C THR A 338 7.48 -13.49 -2.34
N ILE A 339 7.30 -12.87 -1.17
CA ILE A 339 6.00 -12.36 -0.70
C ILE A 339 5.50 -11.20 -1.59
N MET A 340 6.39 -10.26 -1.91
CA MET A 340 6.15 -9.10 -2.78
C MET A 340 5.53 -9.47 -4.13
N ASN A 341 5.94 -10.62 -4.68
CA ASN A 341 5.48 -11.11 -5.97
C ASN A 341 4.33 -12.13 -5.87
N LYS A 342 4.16 -12.78 -4.72
CA LYS A 342 3.10 -13.77 -4.45
C LYS A 342 1.75 -13.12 -4.14
N TYR A 343 1.72 -12.10 -3.31
CA TYR A 343 0.49 -11.49 -2.80
C TYR A 343 -0.16 -10.53 -3.84
N PRO A 344 -1.47 -10.21 -3.71
CA PRO A 344 -2.20 -9.30 -4.60
C PRO A 344 -1.85 -7.83 -4.33
N ILE A 345 -0.61 -7.46 -4.66
CA ILE A 345 0.03 -6.20 -4.32
C ILE A 345 0.11 -5.28 -5.53
#